data_AF-A0A2D4PTC8-F1
#
_entry.id   AF-A0A2D4PTC8-F1
#
_cell.length_a   1.000
_cell.length_b   1.000
_cell.length_c   1.000
_cell.angle_alpha   90.00
_cell.angle_beta   90.00
_cell.angle_gamma   90.00
#
_symmetry.space_group_name_H-M   'P 1'
#
loop_
_entity.id
_entity.type
_entity.pdbx_description
1 polymer ?
#
loop_
_entity_poly.entity_id
_entity_poly.type
_entity_poly.pdbx_seq_one_letter_code
_entity_poly.pdbx_strand_id
1 'polypeptide(L)'
;MSGIGNKRVAAETSPSAPPEKKAGVEDSETTVETIKLGGVSSTEELDIRTLQTKNRKLAEMLDQRQAIEDELREHIEKLEKRQATDDASLLIVNRYWSQFDENIRIILKRYDLDQGLGDLLSERKALVVPEPEPDSDSNQERKDERDRGEIFEPAFSFLATLASSTSEEMESQLQERFESSRRAVTQIVTMYDKLQERVNVLSQKLNSGDVSLMEEAVQELNSYLANENRRLQELADLLQEKHRSMSQEFSKLQGKVETAESRVSVLETTIEDLQWDTDKIRKREQRLNRHLADVLERVNSKGYKVYGAGSSLYGGTITINSRKFEEMNAELEENQELAQNRLSELEKLRQDLEEVTTQNDKLKVDLRRAVEEVVKETPEYRCMQSQFSVLYNESLQLKSQLDEARTLLHGTRSTHQRQVELIERDEVSLHKKLRTEVIQLEDTLAQVRKEYEMLRIEFEQTLAANEQAGPINREMRHLISSLQNHNHQLKGEVLRYKRKLREAQSDLSKTRSRSGSAVLHSQSSTEDAKEEPPEIKQEAEDPSHAATSKGPSEDALETKAKRDEEERERERREKEREREKEKEKEREREGGRERERGREKREERGREREKEGEGKRKRKRKK
;
A
#
# COMPACT_ATOMS: atom_id res chain seq x y z
N MET A 1 -8.11 51.07 -17.05
CA MET A 1 -9.59 50.98 -17.04
C MET A 1 -10.04 50.41 -15.69
N SER A 2 -11.28 50.69 -15.28
CA SER A 2 -11.89 50.35 -13.98
C SER A 2 -11.90 48.84 -13.63
N GLY A 3 -12.10 48.39 -12.38
CA GLY A 3 -12.45 49.11 -11.14
C GLY A 3 -12.51 48.18 -9.90
N ILE A 4 -12.96 48.70 -8.75
CA ILE A 4 -12.89 48.06 -7.41
C ILE A 4 -14.30 47.95 -6.77
N GLY A 5 -14.62 46.91 -5.98
CA GLY A 5 -15.62 47.07 -4.88
C GLY A 5 -16.49 45.88 -4.40
N ASN A 6 -16.16 45.33 -3.22
CA ASN A 6 -17.02 45.05 -2.04
C ASN A 6 -18.53 44.62 -2.12
N LYS A 7 -18.79 43.38 -1.65
CA LYS A 7 -19.53 43.02 -0.39
C LYS A 7 -20.98 43.52 -0.11
N ARG A 8 -21.96 42.58 -0.13
CA ARG A 8 -23.15 42.36 0.78
C ARG A 8 -23.88 41.08 0.28
N VAL A 9 -24.40 40.14 1.08
CA VAL A 9 -25.39 40.14 2.20
C VAL A 9 -26.86 40.31 1.74
N ALA A 10 -27.59 39.19 1.73
CA ALA A 10 -29.05 39.04 1.88
C ALA A 10 -29.24 37.68 2.61
N ALA A 11 -29.92 37.55 3.76
CA ALA A 11 -31.24 38.01 4.23
C ALA A 11 -32.36 37.01 3.86
N GLU A 12 -33.06 36.52 4.89
CA GLU A 12 -34.04 35.43 4.83
C GLU A 12 -35.44 35.92 4.42
N THR A 13 -36.28 35.01 3.91
CA THR A 13 -37.74 35.22 3.80
C THR A 13 -38.51 33.93 4.13
N SER A 14 -39.28 33.96 5.21
CA SER A 14 -40.25 32.91 5.58
C SER A 14 -41.69 33.36 5.31
N PRO A 15 -42.63 32.45 5.00
CA PRO A 15 -44.03 32.53 5.42
C PRO A 15 -44.15 31.95 6.86
N SER A 16 -44.86 32.54 7.84
CA SER A 16 -46.28 32.98 7.86
C SER A 16 -47.24 31.76 7.85
N ALA A 17 -48.17 31.53 8.78
CA ALA A 17 -48.72 32.31 9.92
C ALA A 17 -49.74 31.44 10.74
N PRO A 18 -50.50 31.92 11.76
CA PRO A 18 -50.10 32.61 12.99
C PRO A 18 -50.84 32.00 14.26
N PRO A 19 -51.42 32.68 15.30
CA PRO A 19 -51.46 32.10 16.67
C PRO A 19 -52.84 32.04 17.39
N GLU A 20 -52.87 31.51 18.62
CA GLU A 20 -54.02 31.65 19.55
C GLU A 20 -53.64 32.31 20.90
N LYS A 21 -54.66 32.64 21.72
CA LYS A 21 -54.61 33.72 22.73
C LYS A 21 -54.50 33.24 24.19
N LYS A 22 -54.17 34.19 25.07
CA LYS A 22 -54.13 34.03 26.54
C LYS A 22 -55.50 34.28 27.21
N ALA A 23 -55.60 33.74 28.43
CA ALA A 23 -56.55 34.06 29.51
C ALA A 23 -58.03 33.65 29.30
N GLY A 24 -58.75 33.22 30.35
CA GLY A 24 -58.32 32.93 31.72
C GLY A 24 -59.39 33.31 32.75
N VAL A 25 -59.73 32.39 33.66
CA VAL A 25 -60.64 32.60 34.80
C VAL A 25 -60.07 31.87 36.03
N GLU A 26 -60.34 32.40 37.20
CA GLU A 26 -59.90 31.90 38.50
C GLU A 26 -60.81 30.79 39.03
N ASP A 27 -60.29 29.94 39.90
CA ASP A 27 -61.05 29.38 41.01
C ASP A 27 -60.10 29.18 42.20
N SER A 28 -60.57 29.44 43.42
CA SER A 28 -59.71 29.57 44.59
C SER A 28 -60.14 28.66 45.75
N GLU A 29 -59.29 27.73 46.19
CA GLU A 29 -59.45 27.11 47.51
C GLU A 29 -58.16 26.58 48.15
N THR A 30 -58.05 26.80 49.46
CA THR A 30 -57.21 26.11 50.47
C THR A 30 -55.77 25.67 50.13
N THR A 31 -54.82 26.59 50.39
CA THR A 31 -53.65 26.37 51.27
C THR A 31 -53.10 24.94 51.47
N VAL A 32 -52.12 24.55 50.64
CA VAL A 32 -50.94 23.76 51.09
C VAL A 32 -49.70 24.32 50.39
N GLU A 33 -48.66 24.69 51.15
CA GLU A 33 -47.36 25.04 50.56
C GLU A 33 -46.59 23.76 50.17
N THR A 34 -47.02 23.14 49.07
CA THR A 34 -46.29 22.01 48.49
C THR A 34 -44.95 22.51 47.96
N ILE A 35 -43.87 22.22 48.69
CA ILE A 35 -42.50 22.52 48.26
C ILE A 35 -42.29 21.89 46.88
N LYS A 36 -42.20 22.74 45.84
CA LYS A 36 -41.80 22.33 44.50
C LYS A 36 -40.31 21.99 44.50
N LEU A 37 -40.00 20.80 45.00
CA LEU A 37 -38.73 20.13 44.71
C LEU A 37 -38.57 20.15 43.18
N GLY A 38 -37.55 20.86 42.70
CA GLY A 38 -37.25 20.92 41.28
C GLY A 38 -37.07 19.50 40.74
N GLY A 39 -37.65 19.22 39.58
CA GLY A 39 -37.68 17.86 39.02
C GLY A 39 -36.28 17.23 39.04
N VAL A 40 -36.12 16.20 39.87
CA VAL A 40 -34.85 15.49 39.99
C VAL A 40 -34.61 14.80 38.65
N SER A 41 -33.64 15.29 37.87
CA SER A 41 -33.30 14.69 36.58
C SER A 41 -33.14 13.19 36.73
N SER A 42 -33.91 12.43 35.94
CA SER A 42 -33.77 10.97 35.87
C SER A 42 -32.30 10.60 35.63
N THR A 43 -31.86 9.45 36.15
CA THR A 43 -30.54 8.90 35.82
C THR A 43 -30.34 8.83 34.31
N GLU A 44 -31.41 8.49 33.58
CA GLU A 44 -31.48 8.50 32.11
C GLU A 44 -31.21 9.89 31.50
N GLU A 45 -31.71 10.99 32.08
CA GLU A 45 -31.37 12.35 31.61
C GLU A 45 -29.89 12.69 31.83
N LEU A 46 -29.32 12.25 32.95
CA LEU A 46 -27.92 12.48 33.29
C LEU A 46 -27.00 11.65 32.39
N ASP A 47 -27.37 10.41 32.08
CA ASP A 47 -26.68 9.54 31.12
C ASP A 47 -26.80 10.08 29.70
N ILE A 48 -27.97 10.55 29.26
CA ILE A 48 -28.15 11.22 27.95
C ILE A 48 -27.26 12.46 27.84
N ARG A 49 -27.23 13.34 28.85
CA ARG A 49 -26.33 14.51 28.88
C ARG A 49 -24.85 14.10 28.86
N THR A 50 -24.50 13.02 29.55
CA THR A 50 -23.13 12.46 29.57
C THR A 50 -22.74 11.89 28.20
N LEU A 51 -23.63 11.16 27.54
CA LEU A 51 -23.43 10.63 26.18
C LEU A 51 -23.34 11.75 25.15
N GLN A 52 -24.19 12.78 25.22
CA GLN A 52 -24.09 13.98 24.38
C GLN A 52 -22.74 14.68 24.55
N THR A 53 -22.22 14.77 25.79
CA THR A 53 -20.92 15.38 26.08
C THR A 53 -19.76 14.52 25.58
N LYS A 54 -19.86 13.19 25.68
CA LYS A 54 -18.88 12.25 25.09
C LYS A 54 -18.89 12.32 23.56
N ASN A 55 -20.06 12.29 22.92
CA ASN A 55 -20.19 12.40 21.47
C ASN A 55 -19.67 13.75 20.94
N ARG A 56 -19.89 14.86 21.66
CA ARG A 56 -19.30 16.16 21.28
C ARG A 56 -17.76 16.11 21.29
N LYS A 57 -17.15 15.52 22.32
CA LYS A 57 -15.69 15.33 22.36
C LYS A 57 -15.17 14.37 21.28
N LEU A 58 -15.94 13.34 20.92
CA LEU A 58 -15.60 12.46 19.80
C LEU A 58 -15.65 13.20 18.46
N ALA A 59 -16.64 14.08 18.25
CA ALA A 59 -16.70 14.96 17.08
C ALA A 59 -15.52 15.95 17.06
N GLU A 60 -15.24 16.64 18.18
CA GLU A 60 -14.09 17.56 18.31
C GLU A 60 -12.75 16.88 18.00
N MET A 61 -12.57 15.60 18.36
CA MET A 61 -11.37 14.81 18.00
C MET A 61 -11.37 14.34 16.53
N LEU A 62 -12.54 14.07 15.94
CA LEU A 62 -12.65 13.76 14.52
C LEU A 62 -12.34 14.98 13.65
N ASP A 63 -12.84 16.17 14.03
CA ASP A 63 -12.56 17.44 13.35
C ASP A 63 -11.05 17.78 13.43
N GLN A 64 -10.43 17.58 14.60
CA GLN A 64 -8.98 17.73 14.77
C GLN A 64 -8.18 16.73 13.93
N ARG A 65 -8.62 15.46 13.87
CA ARG A 65 -8.00 14.46 13.00
C ARG A 65 -8.13 14.85 11.52
N GLN A 66 -9.31 15.31 11.09
CA GLN A 66 -9.54 15.72 9.69
C GLN A 66 -8.64 16.90 9.31
N ALA A 67 -8.51 17.91 10.17
CA ALA A 67 -7.60 19.03 9.93
C ALA A 67 -6.13 18.57 9.77
N ILE A 68 -5.66 17.66 10.62
CA ILE A 68 -4.31 17.08 10.50
C ILE A 68 -4.18 16.24 9.20
N GLU A 69 -5.21 15.50 8.82
CA GLU A 69 -5.21 14.71 7.58
C GLU A 69 -5.19 15.62 6.34
N ASP A 70 -5.91 16.74 6.36
CA ASP A 70 -5.93 17.73 5.29
C ASP A 70 -4.60 18.51 5.19
N GLU A 71 -3.97 18.87 6.31
CA GLU A 71 -2.61 19.44 6.34
C GLU A 71 -1.57 18.45 5.78
N LEU A 72 -1.67 17.16 6.11
CA LEU A 72 -0.79 16.12 5.57
C LEU A 72 -1.01 15.90 4.07
N ARG A 73 -2.26 15.90 3.60
CA ARG A 73 -2.61 15.84 2.16
C ARG A 73 -2.02 17.03 1.40
N GLU A 74 -2.14 18.25 1.92
CA GLU A 74 -1.55 19.44 1.30
C GLU A 74 -0.01 19.42 1.33
N HIS A 75 0.60 18.80 2.36
CA HIS A 75 2.05 18.62 2.43
C HIS A 75 2.55 17.59 1.40
N ILE A 76 1.85 16.48 1.21
CA ILE A 76 2.14 15.47 0.18
C ILE A 76 2.06 16.11 -1.21
N GLU A 77 0.99 16.84 -1.53
CA GLU A 77 0.82 17.48 -2.84
C GLU A 77 1.95 18.50 -3.14
N LYS A 78 2.46 19.19 -2.10
CA LYS A 78 3.61 20.10 -2.20
C LYS A 78 4.93 19.34 -2.45
N LEU A 79 5.11 18.17 -1.85
CA LEU A 79 6.27 17.31 -2.06
C LEU A 79 6.26 16.67 -3.45
N GLU A 80 5.11 16.16 -3.91
CA GLU A 80 4.94 15.58 -5.26
C GLU A 80 5.23 16.60 -6.37
N LYS A 81 4.65 17.81 -6.26
CA LYS A 81 4.93 18.92 -7.20
C LYS A 81 6.40 19.30 -7.22
N ARG A 82 7.08 19.26 -6.07
CA ARG A 82 8.52 19.50 -5.98
C ARG A 82 9.31 18.35 -6.62
N GLN A 83 8.98 17.10 -6.31
CA GLN A 83 9.65 15.94 -6.86
C GLN A 83 9.60 15.96 -8.40
N ALA A 84 8.44 16.23 -8.99
CA ALA A 84 8.32 16.37 -10.44
C ALA A 84 9.24 17.46 -11.06
N THR A 85 9.52 18.56 -10.33
CA THR A 85 10.48 19.58 -10.77
C THR A 85 11.95 19.24 -10.51
N ASP A 86 12.25 18.51 -9.44
CA ASP A 86 13.59 18.03 -9.13
C ASP A 86 13.97 16.90 -10.12
N ASP A 87 13.06 15.96 -10.42
CA ASP A 87 13.20 14.90 -11.44
C ASP A 87 13.43 15.45 -12.85
N ALA A 88 12.62 16.44 -13.26
CA ALA A 88 12.80 17.12 -14.54
C ALA A 88 14.18 17.80 -14.65
N SER A 89 14.69 18.34 -13.52
CA SER A 89 16.01 18.95 -13.46
C SER A 89 17.13 17.90 -13.56
N LEU A 90 16.99 16.75 -12.88
CA LEU A 90 17.93 15.62 -12.96
C LEU A 90 18.03 15.07 -14.39
N LEU A 91 16.90 14.93 -15.09
CA LEU A 91 16.86 14.50 -16.50
C LEU A 91 17.61 15.48 -17.43
N ILE A 92 17.44 16.79 -17.23
CA ILE A 92 18.14 17.81 -18.00
C ILE A 92 19.65 17.74 -17.74
N VAL A 93 20.08 17.55 -16.48
CA VAL A 93 21.50 17.40 -16.11
C VAL A 93 22.10 16.14 -16.74
N ASN A 94 21.45 14.98 -16.63
CA ASN A 94 21.96 13.74 -17.23
C ASN A 94 22.06 13.85 -18.76
N ARG A 95 21.07 14.46 -19.42
CA ARG A 95 21.12 14.70 -20.89
C ARG A 95 22.35 15.53 -21.28
N TYR A 96 22.65 16.61 -20.55
CA TYR A 96 23.82 17.44 -20.84
C TYR A 96 25.15 16.75 -20.49
N TRP A 97 25.19 15.94 -19.42
CA TRP A 97 26.38 15.13 -19.11
C TRP A 97 26.64 14.09 -20.20
N SER A 98 25.61 13.37 -20.65
CA SER A 98 25.74 12.39 -21.74
C SER A 98 26.13 13.04 -23.08
N GLN A 99 25.66 14.26 -23.36
CA GLN A 99 26.13 15.05 -24.50
C GLN A 99 27.60 15.49 -24.34
N PHE A 100 28.04 15.82 -23.12
CA PHE A 100 29.43 16.17 -22.83
C PHE A 100 30.38 14.97 -22.99
N ASP A 101 30.01 13.80 -22.48
CA ASP A 101 30.78 12.56 -22.64
C ASP A 101 30.86 12.13 -24.12
N GLU A 102 29.79 12.31 -24.91
CA GLU A 102 29.81 12.10 -26.36
C GLU A 102 30.73 13.11 -27.08
N ASN A 103 30.63 14.40 -26.76
CA ASN A 103 31.51 15.42 -27.33
C ASN A 103 32.99 15.13 -27.04
N ILE A 104 33.32 14.71 -25.82
CA ILE A 104 34.65 14.24 -25.44
C ILE A 104 35.07 13.04 -26.29
N ARG A 105 34.20 12.03 -26.45
CA ARG A 105 34.50 10.84 -27.26
C ARG A 105 34.74 11.20 -28.74
N ILE A 106 33.99 12.17 -29.28
CA ILE A 106 34.19 12.70 -30.64
C ILE A 106 35.53 13.44 -30.75
N ILE A 107 35.94 14.21 -29.73
CA ILE A 107 37.22 14.94 -29.73
C ILE A 107 38.41 13.99 -29.54
N LEU A 108 38.30 12.95 -28.72
CA LEU A 108 39.29 11.87 -28.63
C LEU A 108 39.44 11.15 -29.98
N LYS A 109 38.32 10.67 -30.55
CA LYS A 109 38.30 10.13 -31.91
C LYS A 109 38.90 11.09 -32.93
N ARG A 110 38.79 12.41 -32.72
CA ARG A 110 39.50 13.53 -33.38
C ARG A 110 41.02 13.39 -33.53
N TYR A 111 41.70 12.92 -32.49
CA TYR A 111 43.16 13.09 -32.35
C TYR A 111 43.92 11.82 -31.96
N ASP A 112 43.23 10.69 -31.74
CA ASP A 112 43.87 9.37 -31.76
C ASP A 112 44.51 9.13 -33.15
N LEU A 113 45.84 9.18 -33.19
CA LEU A 113 46.66 9.11 -34.41
C LEU A 113 47.16 7.69 -34.73
N ASP A 114 47.13 6.78 -33.75
CA ASP A 114 47.81 5.47 -33.82
C ASP A 114 46.88 4.26 -33.54
N GLN A 115 45.58 4.46 -33.28
CA GLN A 115 44.69 3.39 -32.82
C GLN A 115 43.40 3.29 -33.66
N GLY A 116 43.10 2.08 -34.15
CA GLY A 116 41.98 1.82 -35.06
C GLY A 116 40.61 1.88 -34.39
N LEU A 117 39.58 2.32 -35.13
CA LEU A 117 38.23 2.61 -34.62
C LEU A 117 37.42 1.43 -34.03
N GLY A 118 37.95 0.19 -34.05
CA GLY A 118 37.19 -1.04 -33.77
C GLY A 118 36.68 -1.20 -32.33
N ASP A 119 37.55 -1.04 -31.34
CA ASP A 119 37.24 -1.42 -29.94
C ASP A 119 36.23 -0.48 -29.23
N LEU A 120 35.95 0.70 -29.79
CA LEU A 120 35.14 1.75 -29.17
C LEU A 120 33.65 1.74 -29.56
N LEU A 121 33.13 0.60 -30.02
CA LEU A 121 31.68 0.35 -30.11
C LEU A 121 31.10 -0.35 -28.87
N SER A 122 31.92 -1.04 -28.07
CA SER A 122 31.42 -1.98 -27.04
C SER A 122 31.19 -1.39 -25.65
N GLU A 123 31.71 -0.21 -25.30
CA GLU A 123 31.48 0.40 -23.96
C GLU A 123 30.45 1.54 -23.98
N ARG A 124 29.18 1.17 -24.20
CA ARG A 124 28.04 1.91 -23.64
C ARG A 124 27.86 1.56 -22.15
N LYS A 125 28.92 1.69 -21.35
CA LYS A 125 28.83 1.69 -19.87
C LYS A 125 28.23 3.01 -19.37
N ALA A 126 27.01 3.30 -19.79
CA ALA A 126 26.06 3.86 -18.84
C ALA A 126 25.81 2.78 -17.77
N LEU A 127 25.69 3.22 -16.52
CA LEU A 127 25.30 2.45 -15.32
C LEU A 127 25.05 0.96 -15.56
N VAL A 128 26.02 0.10 -15.22
CA VAL A 128 25.80 -1.35 -15.22
C VAL A 128 24.70 -1.65 -14.22
N VAL A 129 23.55 -2.08 -14.72
CA VAL A 129 22.37 -2.44 -13.93
C VAL A 129 22.56 -3.88 -13.43
N PRO A 130 22.67 -4.13 -12.11
CA PRO A 130 22.15 -5.37 -11.54
C PRO A 130 20.64 -5.29 -11.69
N GLU A 131 19.99 -6.27 -12.35
CA GLU A 131 18.53 -6.27 -12.44
C GLU A 131 17.92 -6.30 -11.04
N PRO A 132 17.18 -5.27 -10.60
CA PRO A 132 16.37 -5.41 -9.39
C PRO A 132 15.19 -6.34 -9.74
N GLU A 133 14.95 -7.37 -8.93
CA GLU A 133 13.80 -8.25 -9.16
C GLU A 133 12.51 -7.41 -9.17
N PRO A 134 11.66 -7.53 -10.20
CA PRO A 134 10.49 -6.67 -10.36
C PRO A 134 9.39 -7.09 -9.38
N ASP A 135 9.39 -6.45 -8.22
CA ASP A 135 8.37 -6.61 -7.20
C ASP A 135 6.97 -6.20 -7.71
N SER A 136 5.93 -6.67 -7.02
CA SER A 136 4.62 -6.86 -7.66
C SER A 136 3.80 -5.59 -7.93
N ASP A 137 3.02 -5.72 -9.02
CA ASP A 137 1.78 -5.00 -9.38
C ASP A 137 1.85 -3.66 -10.18
N SER A 138 0.81 -3.48 -11.01
CA SER A 138 0.45 -2.27 -11.77
C SER A 138 1.51 -1.63 -12.72
N ASN A 139 1.66 -2.20 -13.93
CA ASN A 139 1.74 -1.52 -15.27
C ASN A 139 2.43 -2.41 -16.33
N GLN A 140 1.78 -3.50 -16.80
CA GLN A 140 2.37 -4.38 -17.82
C GLN A 140 2.20 -3.88 -19.28
N GLU A 141 1.24 -3.00 -19.57
CA GLU A 141 0.97 -2.50 -20.94
C GLU A 141 2.09 -1.64 -21.56
N ARG A 142 3.13 -1.27 -20.78
CA ARG A 142 4.32 -0.55 -21.27
C ARG A 142 5.55 -1.43 -21.43
N LYS A 143 5.42 -2.77 -21.52
CA LYS A 143 6.58 -3.65 -21.74
C LYS A 143 6.97 -3.72 -23.23
N ASP A 144 5.99 -3.87 -24.12
CA ASP A 144 6.20 -4.19 -25.54
C ASP A 144 6.80 -3.07 -26.40
N GLU A 145 6.96 -1.84 -25.87
CA GLU A 145 7.66 -0.75 -26.57
C GLU A 145 9.15 -0.62 -26.22
N ARG A 146 9.67 -1.38 -25.24
CA ARG A 146 11.05 -1.18 -24.74
C ARG A 146 12.15 -1.81 -25.61
N ASP A 147 11.84 -2.80 -26.45
CA ASP A 147 12.83 -3.51 -27.27
C ASP A 147 13.19 -2.78 -28.60
N ARG A 148 13.05 -1.45 -28.66
CA ARG A 148 13.31 -0.67 -29.89
C ARG A 148 14.00 0.67 -29.62
N GLY A 149 15.32 0.68 -29.74
CA GLY A 149 16.09 1.89 -30.03
C GLY A 149 17.29 2.14 -29.11
N GLU A 150 18.42 1.52 -29.42
CA GLU A 150 19.74 1.95 -28.93
C GLU A 150 20.06 3.37 -29.42
N ILE A 151 19.62 4.41 -28.71
CA ILE A 151 20.14 5.79 -28.74
C ILE A 151 19.47 6.61 -27.62
N PHE A 152 18.18 6.42 -27.39
CA PHE A 152 17.46 7.03 -26.26
C PHE A 152 17.27 6.00 -25.14
N GLU A 153 18.05 6.18 -24.07
CA GLU A 153 17.66 5.67 -22.76
C GLU A 153 16.34 6.37 -22.38
N PRO A 154 15.25 5.64 -22.08
CA PRO A 154 14.01 6.28 -21.65
C PRO A 154 14.26 7.09 -20.37
N ALA A 155 13.74 8.30 -20.27
CA ALA A 155 13.87 9.13 -19.05
C ALA A 155 13.48 8.36 -17.76
N PHE A 156 12.52 7.45 -17.89
CA PHE A 156 12.07 6.55 -16.84
C PHE A 156 13.11 5.52 -16.36
N SER A 157 14.04 5.03 -17.20
CA SER A 157 15.06 4.09 -16.70
C SER A 157 16.05 4.79 -15.79
N PHE A 158 16.54 5.96 -16.18
CA PHE A 158 17.45 6.76 -15.34
C PHE A 158 16.83 7.12 -13.98
N LEU A 159 15.59 7.64 -13.97
CA LEU A 159 14.91 7.97 -12.71
C LEU A 159 14.58 6.72 -11.88
N ALA A 160 14.21 5.60 -12.51
CA ALA A 160 13.99 4.34 -11.79
C ALA A 160 15.29 3.81 -11.17
N THR A 161 16.43 3.89 -11.86
CA THR A 161 17.74 3.52 -11.32
C THR A 161 18.12 4.43 -10.14
N LEU A 162 17.89 5.75 -10.21
CA LEU A 162 18.13 6.64 -9.06
C LEU A 162 17.19 6.35 -7.88
N ALA A 163 15.97 5.89 -8.13
CA ALA A 163 15.00 5.55 -7.09
C ALA A 163 15.25 4.18 -6.44
N SER A 164 15.88 3.23 -7.16
CA SER A 164 16.21 1.90 -6.64
C SER A 164 17.64 1.77 -6.11
N SER A 165 18.57 2.61 -6.55
CA SER A 165 19.97 2.61 -6.07
C SER A 165 20.08 3.25 -4.69
N THR A 166 20.94 2.72 -3.83
CA THR A 166 21.32 3.38 -2.58
C THR A 166 22.16 4.63 -2.84
N SER A 167 22.23 5.54 -1.86
CA SER A 167 23.07 6.75 -1.95
C SER A 167 24.54 6.44 -2.18
N GLU A 168 25.04 5.32 -1.65
CA GLU A 168 26.44 4.90 -1.76
C GLU A 168 26.75 4.34 -3.17
N GLU A 169 25.82 3.59 -3.76
CA GLU A 169 25.92 3.14 -5.16
C GLU A 169 25.85 4.33 -6.13
N MET A 170 24.93 5.27 -5.93
CA MET A 170 24.85 6.49 -6.76
C MET A 170 26.11 7.35 -6.67
N GLU A 171 26.65 7.56 -5.46
CA GLU A 171 27.91 8.31 -5.28
C GLU A 171 29.09 7.60 -5.97
N SER A 172 29.18 6.28 -5.84
CA SER A 172 30.22 5.46 -6.50
C SER A 172 30.14 5.53 -8.04
N GLN A 173 28.94 5.35 -8.60
CA GLN A 173 28.68 5.40 -10.04
C GLN A 173 28.94 6.79 -10.64
N LEU A 174 28.52 7.85 -9.96
CA LEU A 174 28.79 9.23 -10.39
C LEU A 174 30.28 9.58 -10.29
N GLN A 175 30.99 9.06 -9.28
CA GLN A 175 32.44 9.19 -9.17
C GLN A 175 33.15 8.45 -10.33
N GLU A 176 32.79 7.21 -10.65
CA GLU A 176 33.38 6.49 -11.79
C GLU A 176 33.18 7.25 -13.11
N ARG A 177 31.96 7.73 -13.37
CA ARG A 177 31.63 8.53 -14.56
C ARG A 177 32.45 9.82 -14.61
N PHE A 178 32.55 10.54 -13.50
CA PHE A 178 33.37 11.74 -13.39
C PHE A 178 34.86 11.43 -13.63
N GLU A 179 35.39 10.35 -13.07
CA GLU A 179 36.78 9.97 -13.25
C GLU A 179 37.10 9.47 -14.66
N SER A 180 36.15 8.84 -15.35
CA SER A 180 36.24 8.52 -16.77
C SER A 180 36.32 9.79 -17.62
N SER A 181 35.35 10.70 -17.45
CA SER A 181 35.29 11.98 -18.16
C SER A 181 36.54 12.85 -17.89
N ARG A 182 37.04 12.88 -16.64
CA ARG A 182 38.30 13.54 -16.25
C ARG A 182 39.53 12.95 -16.94
N ARG A 183 39.65 11.61 -17.01
CA ARG A 183 40.76 10.93 -17.71
C ARG A 183 40.76 11.31 -19.19
N ALA A 184 39.60 11.26 -19.82
CA ALA A 184 39.41 11.59 -21.23
C ALA A 184 39.75 13.06 -21.54
N VAL A 185 39.31 14.03 -20.72
CA VAL A 185 39.71 15.44 -20.85
C VAL A 185 41.23 15.62 -20.68
N THR A 186 41.86 14.88 -19.75
CA THR A 186 43.31 14.93 -19.55
C THR A 186 44.07 14.44 -20.79
N GLN A 187 43.59 13.36 -21.44
CA GLN A 187 44.14 12.87 -22.71
C GLN A 187 44.04 13.94 -23.81
N ILE A 188 42.87 14.58 -23.98
CA ILE A 188 42.67 15.68 -24.95
C ILE A 188 43.70 16.80 -24.75
N VAL A 189 43.95 17.24 -23.51
CA VAL A 189 44.98 18.25 -23.21
C VAL A 189 46.36 17.78 -23.64
N THR A 190 46.78 16.56 -23.28
CA THR A 190 48.10 16.05 -23.69
C THR A 190 48.26 15.85 -25.21
N MET A 191 47.17 15.67 -25.95
CA MET A 191 47.20 15.66 -27.43
C MET A 191 47.32 17.06 -28.01
N TYR A 192 46.62 18.05 -27.42
CA TYR A 192 46.76 19.45 -27.80
C TYR A 192 48.18 19.98 -27.58
N ASP A 193 48.81 19.66 -26.43
CA ASP A 193 50.18 20.06 -26.13
C ASP A 193 51.18 19.49 -27.16
N LYS A 194 51.08 18.20 -27.48
CA LYS A 194 51.89 17.54 -28.52
C LYS A 194 51.67 18.14 -29.91
N LEU A 195 50.44 18.50 -30.25
CA LEU A 195 50.10 19.12 -31.52
C LEU A 195 50.71 20.53 -31.61
N GLN A 196 50.62 21.31 -30.54
CA GLN A 196 51.20 22.65 -30.46
C GLN A 196 52.74 22.61 -30.55
N GLU A 197 53.39 21.63 -29.92
CA GLU A 197 54.83 21.40 -30.05
C GLU A 197 55.23 21.09 -31.50
N ARG A 198 54.51 20.20 -32.19
CA ARG A 198 54.73 19.89 -33.61
C ARG A 198 54.52 21.10 -34.53
N VAL A 199 53.48 21.90 -34.29
CA VAL A 199 53.24 23.16 -35.02
C VAL A 199 54.39 24.14 -34.82
N ASN A 200 54.93 24.24 -33.60
CA ASN A 200 56.09 25.09 -33.31
C ASN A 200 57.35 24.61 -34.06
N VAL A 201 57.62 23.30 -34.09
CA VAL A 201 58.76 22.70 -34.82
C VAL A 201 58.63 22.90 -36.34
N LEU A 202 57.45 22.64 -36.91
CA LEU A 202 57.19 22.88 -38.34
C LEU A 202 57.36 24.35 -38.70
N SER A 203 56.89 25.27 -37.86
CA SER A 203 57.09 26.71 -38.04
C SER A 203 58.58 27.08 -37.99
N GLN A 204 59.38 26.48 -37.10
CA GLN A 204 60.83 26.69 -37.07
C GLN A 204 61.52 26.16 -38.33
N LYS A 205 61.20 24.94 -38.80
CA LYS A 205 61.73 24.40 -40.07
C LYS A 205 61.42 25.35 -41.24
N LEU A 206 60.17 25.79 -41.37
CA LEU A 206 59.71 26.64 -42.47
C LEU A 206 60.35 28.04 -42.48
N ASN A 207 60.68 28.59 -41.31
CA ASN A 207 61.35 29.88 -41.15
C ASN A 207 62.89 29.79 -41.11
N SER A 208 63.48 28.60 -41.28
CA SER A 208 64.94 28.38 -41.15
C SER A 208 65.77 28.99 -42.28
N GLY A 209 65.17 29.18 -43.47
CA GLY A 209 65.87 29.59 -44.68
C GLY A 209 66.64 28.47 -45.40
N ASP A 210 66.69 27.26 -44.84
CA ASP A 210 67.22 26.07 -45.50
C ASP A 210 66.13 25.42 -46.37
N VAL A 211 66.41 25.28 -47.66
CA VAL A 211 65.49 24.68 -48.63
C VAL A 211 65.18 23.22 -48.29
N SER A 212 66.15 22.45 -47.76
CA SER A 212 65.94 21.04 -47.41
C SER A 212 65.00 20.89 -46.22
N LEU A 213 65.18 21.71 -45.17
CA LEU A 213 64.29 21.71 -44.01
C LEU A 213 62.89 22.27 -44.34
N MET A 214 62.82 23.21 -45.28
CA MET A 214 61.56 23.72 -45.80
C MET A 214 60.79 22.67 -46.62
N GLU A 215 61.47 21.93 -47.50
CA GLU A 215 60.87 20.82 -48.27
C GLU A 215 60.39 19.69 -47.35
N GLU A 216 61.17 19.30 -46.34
CA GLU A 216 60.72 18.37 -45.30
C GLU A 216 59.43 18.85 -44.60
N ALA A 217 59.41 20.11 -44.15
CA ALA A 217 58.25 20.66 -43.45
C ALA A 217 56.99 20.70 -44.32
N VAL A 218 57.15 20.97 -45.63
CA VAL A 218 56.05 20.96 -46.60
C VAL A 218 55.56 19.54 -46.89
N GLN A 219 56.46 18.54 -46.98
CA GLN A 219 56.08 17.13 -47.11
C GLN A 219 55.36 16.62 -45.85
N GLU A 220 55.88 16.94 -44.67
CA GLU A 220 55.32 16.59 -43.37
C GLU A 220 53.93 17.21 -43.18
N LEU A 221 53.76 18.50 -43.51
CA LEU A 221 52.47 19.20 -43.47
C LEU A 221 51.47 18.62 -44.49
N ASN A 222 51.88 18.31 -45.72
CA ASN A 222 51.01 17.69 -46.72
C ASN A 222 50.55 16.28 -46.29
N SER A 223 51.40 15.51 -45.60
CA SER A 223 51.02 14.22 -45.02
C SER A 223 49.92 14.38 -43.95
N TYR A 224 50.06 15.37 -43.06
CA TYR A 224 49.02 15.69 -42.07
C TYR A 224 47.71 16.13 -42.73
N LEU A 225 47.75 17.02 -43.73
CA LEU A 225 46.56 17.47 -44.45
C LEU A 225 45.89 16.33 -45.24
N ALA A 226 46.65 15.41 -45.84
CA ALA A 226 46.09 14.25 -46.53
C ALA A 226 45.40 13.26 -45.58
N ASN A 227 45.98 13.05 -44.40
CA ASN A 227 45.39 12.17 -43.37
C ASN A 227 44.14 12.79 -42.73
N GLU A 228 44.17 14.10 -42.39
CA GLU A 228 42.99 14.79 -41.87
C GLU A 228 41.86 14.87 -42.91
N ASN A 229 42.16 15.06 -44.20
CA ASN A 229 41.13 15.02 -45.25
C ASN A 229 40.46 13.64 -45.37
N ARG A 230 41.22 12.53 -45.33
CA ARG A 230 40.65 11.17 -45.32
C ARG A 230 39.73 10.96 -44.11
N ARG A 231 40.21 11.38 -42.94
CA ARG A 231 39.52 11.29 -41.65
C ARG A 231 38.25 12.15 -41.55
N LEU A 232 38.27 13.33 -42.14
CA LEU A 232 37.09 14.20 -42.27
C LEU A 232 36.04 13.59 -43.21
N GLN A 233 36.47 12.88 -44.27
CA GLN A 233 35.57 12.11 -45.14
C GLN A 233 34.93 10.95 -44.36
N GLU A 234 35.72 10.13 -43.65
CA GLU A 234 35.22 9.04 -42.79
C GLU A 234 34.20 9.55 -41.75
N LEU A 235 34.45 10.71 -41.12
CA LEU A 235 33.52 11.34 -40.18
C LEU A 235 32.25 11.86 -40.88
N ALA A 236 32.37 12.43 -42.09
CA ALA A 236 31.23 12.91 -42.86
C ALA A 236 30.32 11.75 -43.30
N ASP A 237 30.91 10.63 -43.73
CA ASP A 237 30.20 9.43 -44.16
C ASP A 237 29.45 8.79 -42.98
N LEU A 238 30.11 8.66 -41.81
CA LEU A 238 29.48 8.18 -40.57
C LEU A 238 28.34 9.09 -40.09
N LEU A 239 28.48 10.41 -40.22
CA LEU A 239 27.42 11.36 -39.88
C LEU A 239 26.24 11.28 -40.86
N GLN A 240 26.50 11.05 -42.15
CA GLN A 240 25.44 10.81 -43.14
C GLN A 240 24.70 9.49 -42.91
N GLU A 241 25.41 8.43 -42.51
CA GLU A 241 24.80 7.14 -42.13
C GLU A 241 23.93 7.29 -40.87
N LYS A 242 24.45 7.91 -39.80
CA LYS A 242 23.70 8.28 -38.60
C LYS A 242 22.44 9.09 -38.94
N HIS A 243 22.56 10.08 -39.82
CA HIS A 243 21.42 10.89 -40.25
C HIS A 243 20.39 10.08 -41.07
N ARG A 244 20.82 9.20 -41.98
CA ARG A 244 19.93 8.26 -42.68
C ARG A 244 19.16 7.36 -41.72
N SER A 245 19.87 6.72 -40.78
CA SER A 245 19.27 5.85 -39.77
C SER A 245 18.24 6.60 -38.92
N MET A 246 18.62 7.77 -38.37
CA MET A 246 17.71 8.61 -37.59
C MET A 246 16.48 9.08 -38.39
N SER A 247 16.65 9.38 -39.68
CA SER A 247 15.54 9.79 -40.56
C SER A 247 14.59 8.62 -40.85
N GLN A 248 15.11 7.41 -41.03
CA GLN A 248 14.30 6.21 -41.21
C GLN A 248 13.47 5.89 -39.95
N GLU A 249 14.07 5.98 -38.76
CA GLU A 249 13.32 5.81 -37.51
C GLU A 249 12.30 6.93 -37.29
N PHE A 250 12.63 8.19 -37.63
CA PHE A 250 11.66 9.29 -37.58
C PHE A 250 10.44 9.01 -38.48
N SER A 251 10.64 8.58 -39.73
CA SER A 251 9.53 8.23 -40.63
C SER A 251 8.72 7.02 -40.15
N LYS A 252 9.36 6.01 -39.53
CA LYS A 252 8.65 4.88 -38.91
C LYS A 252 7.78 5.32 -37.72
N LEU A 253 8.29 6.22 -36.88
CA LEU A 253 7.55 6.77 -35.74
C LEU A 253 6.43 7.71 -36.21
N GLN A 254 6.65 8.53 -37.23
CA GLN A 254 5.62 9.37 -37.82
C GLN A 254 4.45 8.54 -38.36
N GLY A 255 4.72 7.47 -39.14
CA GLY A 255 3.66 6.58 -39.63
C GLY A 255 2.90 5.84 -38.51
N LYS A 256 3.55 5.53 -37.38
CA LYS A 256 2.85 5.06 -36.18
C LYS A 256 1.89 6.11 -35.63
N VAL A 257 2.32 7.38 -35.52
CA VAL A 257 1.48 8.48 -35.03
C VAL A 257 0.28 8.70 -35.96
N GLU A 258 0.50 8.79 -37.27
CA GLU A 258 -0.57 8.97 -38.27
C GLU A 258 -1.62 7.83 -38.22
N THR A 259 -1.18 6.58 -38.01
CA THR A 259 -2.11 5.44 -37.83
C THR A 259 -2.82 5.44 -36.47
N ALA A 260 -2.22 5.99 -35.42
CA ALA A 260 -2.84 6.17 -34.11
C ALA A 260 -3.89 7.30 -34.15
N GLU A 261 -3.58 8.45 -34.73
CA GLU A 261 -4.49 9.57 -34.96
C GLU A 261 -5.70 9.14 -35.82
N SER A 262 -5.45 8.37 -36.89
CA SER A 262 -6.51 7.77 -37.71
C SER A 262 -7.44 6.87 -36.90
N ARG A 263 -6.89 6.07 -35.97
CA ARG A 263 -7.68 5.22 -35.07
C ARG A 263 -8.46 6.01 -34.02
N VAL A 264 -7.89 7.10 -33.51
CA VAL A 264 -8.59 8.01 -32.58
C VAL A 264 -9.79 8.63 -33.29
N SER A 265 -9.63 9.17 -34.50
CA SER A 265 -10.73 9.77 -35.26
C SER A 265 -11.85 8.78 -35.59
N VAL A 266 -11.52 7.52 -35.91
CA VAL A 266 -12.53 6.45 -36.05
C VAL A 266 -13.24 6.17 -34.72
N LEU A 267 -12.52 6.12 -33.60
CA LEU A 267 -13.15 5.91 -32.29
C LEU A 267 -14.06 7.09 -31.90
N GLU A 268 -13.64 8.33 -32.14
CA GLU A 268 -14.45 9.54 -31.93
C GLU A 268 -15.77 9.47 -32.69
N THR A 269 -15.75 9.16 -33.99
CA THR A 269 -17.00 9.00 -34.77
C THR A 269 -17.90 7.87 -34.25
N THR A 270 -17.34 6.72 -33.82
CA THR A 270 -18.15 5.65 -33.19
C THR A 270 -18.74 6.06 -31.84
N ILE A 271 -18.06 6.95 -31.10
CA ILE A 271 -18.57 7.51 -29.84
C ILE A 271 -19.73 8.48 -30.13
N GLU A 272 -19.64 9.31 -31.16
CA GLU A 272 -20.74 10.18 -31.60
C GLU A 272 -21.99 9.38 -32.04
N ASP A 273 -21.82 8.33 -32.84
CA ASP A 273 -22.89 7.43 -33.25
C ASP A 273 -23.58 6.75 -32.05
N LEU A 274 -22.78 6.20 -31.11
CA LEU A 274 -23.29 5.54 -29.90
C LEU A 274 -23.97 6.53 -28.94
N GLN A 275 -23.49 7.77 -28.85
CA GLN A 275 -24.17 8.83 -28.10
C GLN A 275 -25.52 9.15 -28.73
N TRP A 276 -25.58 9.31 -30.06
CA TRP A 276 -26.83 9.57 -30.79
C TRP A 276 -27.84 8.44 -30.62
N ASP A 277 -27.42 7.18 -30.73
CA ASP A 277 -28.30 6.02 -30.56
C ASP A 277 -28.77 5.87 -29.10
N THR A 278 -27.90 6.16 -28.12
CA THR A 278 -28.29 6.24 -26.70
C THR A 278 -29.38 7.30 -26.48
N ASP A 279 -29.23 8.47 -27.09
CA ASP A 279 -30.20 9.56 -26.97
C ASP A 279 -31.53 9.28 -27.70
N LYS A 280 -31.47 8.56 -28.82
CA LYS A 280 -32.62 8.01 -29.56
C LYS A 280 -33.36 6.95 -28.74
N ILE A 281 -32.64 6.11 -28.00
CA ILE A 281 -33.22 5.15 -27.02
C ILE A 281 -33.87 5.91 -25.86
N ARG A 282 -33.20 6.88 -25.22
CA ARG A 282 -33.78 7.74 -24.18
C ARG A 282 -35.07 8.43 -24.66
N LYS A 283 -35.08 8.97 -25.90
CA LYS A 283 -36.28 9.58 -26.53
C LYS A 283 -37.39 8.56 -26.84
N ARG A 284 -37.10 7.26 -26.98
CA ARG A 284 -38.09 6.18 -27.06
C ARG A 284 -38.60 5.79 -25.67
N GLU A 285 -37.70 5.61 -24.71
CA GLU A 285 -38.01 5.30 -23.31
C GLU A 285 -38.93 6.36 -22.69
N GLN A 286 -38.60 7.65 -22.81
CA GLN A 286 -39.47 8.74 -22.36
C GLN A 286 -40.87 8.70 -23.01
N ARG A 287 -41.01 8.24 -24.27
CA ARG A 287 -42.33 8.09 -24.91
C ARG A 287 -43.09 6.89 -24.34
N LEU A 288 -42.39 5.78 -24.07
CA LEU A 288 -42.98 4.62 -23.39
C LEU A 288 -43.37 4.96 -21.96
N ASN A 289 -42.56 5.70 -21.20
CA ASN A 289 -42.85 6.12 -19.83
C ASN A 289 -44.05 7.09 -19.77
N ARG A 290 -44.17 8.02 -20.74
CA ARG A 290 -45.38 8.85 -20.90
C ARG A 290 -46.60 7.97 -21.22
N HIS A 291 -46.53 7.10 -22.22
CA HIS A 291 -47.65 6.21 -22.54
C HIS A 291 -48.00 5.22 -21.43
N LEU A 292 -47.04 4.80 -20.61
CA LEU A 292 -47.29 3.99 -19.42
C LEU A 292 -48.00 4.82 -18.34
N ALA A 293 -47.64 6.09 -18.14
CA ALA A 293 -48.39 7.00 -17.28
C ALA A 293 -49.83 7.23 -17.83
N ASP A 294 -49.97 7.55 -19.12
CA ASP A 294 -51.28 7.69 -19.81
C ASP A 294 -52.13 6.42 -19.63
N VAL A 295 -51.52 5.23 -19.74
CA VAL A 295 -52.19 3.94 -19.62
C VAL A 295 -52.47 3.58 -18.17
N LEU A 296 -51.66 3.97 -17.20
CA LEU A 296 -51.95 3.78 -15.77
C LEU A 296 -53.10 4.70 -15.32
N GLU A 297 -53.11 5.97 -15.75
CA GLU A 297 -54.24 6.89 -15.57
C GLU A 297 -55.51 6.35 -16.25
N ARG A 298 -55.38 5.78 -17.46
CA ARG A 298 -56.46 5.07 -18.15
C ARG A 298 -56.77 3.69 -17.60
N VAL A 299 -55.94 3.01 -16.83
CA VAL A 299 -56.31 1.73 -16.18
C VAL A 299 -57.03 2.00 -14.87
N ASN A 300 -56.72 3.13 -14.24
CA ASN A 300 -57.69 3.83 -13.41
C ASN A 300 -58.95 4.30 -14.22
N SER A 301 -59.08 4.12 -15.58
CA SER A 301 -60.22 4.58 -16.47
C SER A 301 -60.73 4.09 -17.97
N LYS A 302 -60.16 3.35 -19.07
CA LYS A 302 -60.68 2.49 -20.34
C LYS A 302 -59.95 2.38 -21.85
N GLY A 303 -60.28 1.49 -22.92
CA GLY A 303 -59.62 1.27 -24.37
C GLY A 303 -60.15 0.28 -25.63
N TYR A 304 -59.54 0.09 -26.91
CA TYR A 304 -60.04 -0.69 -28.23
C TYR A 304 -59.09 -1.27 -29.48
N LYS A 305 -59.51 -1.83 -30.74
CA LYS A 305 -58.75 -2.65 -31.90
C LYS A 305 -59.22 -2.76 -33.52
N VAL A 306 -58.50 -3.30 -34.62
CA VAL A 306 -58.78 -3.40 -36.21
C VAL A 306 -58.00 -4.40 -37.31
N TYR A 307 -58.30 -4.59 -38.71
CA TYR A 307 -57.72 -5.56 -39.86
C TYR A 307 -57.83 -5.31 -41.53
N GLY A 308 -57.29 -6.12 -42.59
CA GLY A 308 -57.44 -6.05 -44.20
C GLY A 308 -56.71 -7.02 -45.37
N ALA A 309 -56.93 -6.99 -46.79
CA ALA A 309 -56.35 -7.82 -48.05
C ALA A 309 -56.65 -7.37 -49.63
N GLY A 310 -56.36 -7.79 -50.97
CA GLY A 310 -55.65 -8.76 -52.05
C GLY A 310 -56.08 -8.58 -53.66
N SER A 311 -55.79 -9.11 -54.97
CA SER A 311 -54.88 -9.93 -56.02
C SER A 311 -55.43 -10.01 -57.61
N SER A 312 -55.04 -10.48 -58.91
CA SER A 312 -53.92 -10.90 -59.99
C SER A 312 -54.33 -11.27 -61.59
N LEU A 313 -53.49 -11.52 -62.73
CA LEU A 313 -53.83 -11.89 -64.26
C LEU A 313 -52.75 -12.37 -65.47
N TYR A 314 -53.03 -12.72 -66.84
CA TYR A 314 -52.12 -13.30 -68.03
C TYR A 314 -52.46 -13.29 -69.70
N GLY A 315 -51.71 -13.86 -70.77
CA GLY A 315 -51.86 -13.86 -72.38
C GLY A 315 -51.12 -14.85 -73.51
N GLY A 316 -51.10 -14.71 -74.94
CA GLY A 316 -50.54 -15.66 -76.12
C GLY A 316 -50.38 -15.35 -77.75
N THR A 317 -49.97 -16.27 -78.78
CA THR A 317 -49.48 -16.04 -80.30
C THR A 317 -49.60 -17.10 -81.60
N ILE A 318 -49.00 -16.98 -82.89
CA ILE A 318 -49.22 -17.75 -84.28
C ILE A 318 -48.07 -18.06 -85.47
N THR A 319 -48.30 -18.46 -86.82
CA THR A 319 -47.39 -19.19 -87.93
C THR A 319 -47.45 -18.97 -89.59
N ILE A 320 -46.80 -19.77 -90.58
CA ILE A 320 -46.55 -19.57 -92.15
C ILE A 320 -46.23 -20.81 -93.23
N ASN A 321 -46.04 -20.71 -94.65
CA ASN A 321 -45.75 -21.81 -95.77
C ASN A 321 -45.26 -21.46 -97.33
N SER A 322 -44.77 -22.39 -98.32
CA SER A 322 -44.41 -22.21 -99.86
C SER A 322 -44.02 -23.45 -100.91
N ARG A 323 -43.74 -23.35 -102.30
CA ARG A 323 -43.31 -24.43 -103.41
C ARG A 323 -42.98 -24.11 -105.01
N LYS A 324 -42.10 -24.86 -105.83
CA LYS A 324 -42.00 -25.17 -107.40
C LYS A 324 -41.12 -26.48 -107.81
N PHE A 325 -40.99 -27.03 -109.10
CA PHE A 325 -40.46 -28.42 -109.49
C PHE A 325 -39.20 -28.75 -110.38
N GLU A 326 -39.18 -29.65 -111.39
CA GLU A 326 -37.98 -30.49 -111.80
C GLU A 326 -36.64 -29.75 -112.04
N GLU A 327 -36.59 -28.75 -112.93
CA GLU A 327 -35.38 -27.93 -113.16
C GLU A 327 -34.94 -27.22 -111.86
N MET A 328 -35.90 -26.75 -111.06
CA MET A 328 -35.65 -26.17 -109.75
C MET A 328 -35.17 -27.21 -108.73
N ASN A 329 -35.44 -28.51 -108.93
CA ASN A 329 -34.90 -29.57 -108.07
C ASN A 329 -33.41 -29.82 -108.37
N ALA A 330 -33.01 -29.79 -109.66
CA ALA A 330 -31.61 -29.88 -110.05
C ALA A 330 -30.80 -28.63 -109.62
N GLU A 331 -31.34 -27.42 -109.83
CA GLU A 331 -30.74 -26.19 -109.29
C GLU A 331 -30.65 -26.22 -107.75
N LEU A 332 -31.65 -26.81 -107.07
CA LEU A 332 -31.65 -26.98 -105.61
C LEU A 332 -30.59 -27.99 -105.15
N GLU A 333 -30.37 -29.08 -105.89
CA GLU A 333 -29.32 -30.07 -105.61
C GLU A 333 -27.91 -29.45 -105.77
N GLU A 334 -27.64 -28.73 -106.87
CA GLU A 334 -26.35 -28.01 -107.04
C GLU A 334 -26.13 -26.96 -105.93
N ASN A 335 -27.18 -26.21 -105.55
CA ASN A 335 -27.08 -25.26 -104.44
C ASN A 335 -26.89 -25.95 -103.08
N GLN A 336 -27.44 -27.16 -102.87
CA GLN A 336 -27.20 -27.96 -101.67
C GLN A 336 -25.74 -28.45 -101.62
N GLU A 337 -25.19 -28.97 -102.72
CA GLU A 337 -23.77 -29.37 -102.78
C GLU A 337 -22.84 -28.17 -102.55
N LEU A 338 -23.10 -27.02 -103.18
CA LEU A 338 -22.32 -25.80 -102.98
C LEU A 338 -22.40 -25.27 -101.55
N ALA A 339 -23.58 -25.34 -100.91
CA ALA A 339 -23.75 -25.00 -99.50
C ALA A 339 -23.00 -25.96 -98.58
N GLN A 340 -23.06 -27.27 -98.85
CA GLN A 340 -22.38 -28.30 -98.07
C GLN A 340 -20.84 -28.20 -98.18
N ASN A 341 -20.33 -27.91 -99.37
CA ASN A 341 -18.89 -27.67 -99.59
C ASN A 341 -18.42 -26.44 -98.79
N ARG A 342 -19.12 -25.30 -98.90
CA ARG A 342 -18.84 -24.07 -98.13
C ARG A 342 -18.93 -24.30 -96.62
N LEU A 343 -19.90 -25.10 -96.15
CA LEU A 343 -19.99 -25.49 -94.75
C LEU A 343 -18.74 -26.25 -94.31
N SER A 344 -18.29 -27.25 -95.10
CA SER A 344 -17.09 -28.03 -94.77
C SER A 344 -15.80 -27.20 -94.78
N GLU A 345 -15.71 -26.15 -95.59
CA GLU A 345 -14.59 -25.19 -95.60
C GLU A 345 -14.62 -24.30 -94.36
N LEU A 346 -15.79 -23.79 -93.98
CA LEU A 346 -15.97 -23.02 -92.74
C LEU A 346 -15.73 -23.85 -91.48
N GLU A 347 -16.06 -25.14 -91.48
CA GLU A 347 -15.77 -26.06 -90.38
C GLU A 347 -14.27 -26.33 -90.22
N LYS A 348 -13.55 -26.53 -91.34
CA LYS A 348 -12.07 -26.62 -91.32
C LYS A 348 -11.44 -25.34 -90.82
N LEU A 349 -11.82 -24.18 -91.36
CA LEU A 349 -11.29 -22.87 -90.92
C LEU A 349 -11.62 -22.57 -89.44
N ARG A 350 -12.75 -23.08 -88.92
CA ARG A 350 -13.07 -23.01 -87.48
C ARG A 350 -12.12 -23.89 -86.66
N GLN A 351 -11.85 -25.12 -87.10
CA GLN A 351 -10.91 -26.01 -86.44
C GLN A 351 -9.48 -25.46 -86.49
N ASP A 352 -9.00 -24.98 -87.64
CA ASP A 352 -7.67 -24.38 -87.77
C ASP A 352 -7.50 -23.18 -86.81
N LEU A 353 -8.54 -22.36 -86.66
CA LEU A 353 -8.56 -21.24 -85.70
C LEU A 353 -8.56 -21.72 -84.24
N GLU A 354 -9.29 -22.79 -83.91
CA GLU A 354 -9.31 -23.42 -82.59
C GLU A 354 -7.94 -24.06 -82.23
N GLU A 355 -7.28 -24.68 -83.20
CA GLU A 355 -5.91 -25.21 -83.04
C GLU A 355 -4.88 -24.08 -82.89
N VAL A 356 -4.93 -23.03 -83.70
CA VAL A 356 -4.02 -21.87 -83.59
C VAL A 356 -4.24 -21.10 -82.28
N THR A 357 -5.48 -20.91 -81.84
CA THR A 357 -5.77 -20.21 -80.57
C THR A 357 -5.32 -21.03 -79.35
N THR A 358 -5.59 -22.34 -79.32
CA THR A 358 -5.11 -23.20 -78.22
C THR A 358 -3.58 -23.37 -78.21
N GLN A 359 -2.91 -23.33 -79.37
CA GLN A 359 -1.44 -23.23 -79.45
C GLN A 359 -0.94 -21.89 -78.91
N ASN A 360 -1.59 -20.78 -79.27
CA ASN A 360 -1.22 -19.45 -78.81
C ASN A 360 -1.35 -19.32 -77.28
N ASP A 361 -2.41 -19.87 -76.69
CA ASP A 361 -2.60 -19.84 -75.22
C ASP A 361 -1.61 -20.74 -74.46
N LYS A 362 -1.20 -21.89 -75.02
CA LYS A 362 -0.08 -22.69 -74.47
C LYS A 362 1.21 -21.85 -74.44
N LEU A 363 1.57 -21.23 -75.55
CA LEU A 363 2.76 -20.37 -75.66
C LEU A 363 2.70 -19.16 -74.71
N LYS A 364 1.52 -18.58 -74.45
CA LYS A 364 1.34 -17.54 -73.42
C LYS A 364 1.66 -18.04 -72.01
N VAL A 365 1.30 -19.29 -71.67
CA VAL A 365 1.57 -19.90 -70.35
C VAL A 365 3.06 -20.24 -70.22
N ASP A 366 3.64 -20.88 -71.24
CA ASP A 366 5.06 -21.26 -71.25
C ASP A 366 5.97 -20.02 -71.15
N LEU A 367 5.63 -18.92 -71.85
CA LEU A 367 6.35 -17.65 -71.77
C LEU A 367 6.32 -17.04 -70.36
N ARG A 368 5.16 -17.06 -69.68
CA ARG A 368 5.06 -16.57 -68.28
C ARG A 368 5.93 -17.40 -67.35
N ARG A 369 5.86 -18.73 -67.46
CA ARG A 369 6.66 -19.65 -66.65
C ARG A 369 8.16 -19.46 -66.88
N ALA A 370 8.59 -19.27 -68.13
CA ALA A 370 9.98 -18.98 -68.45
C ALA A 370 10.48 -17.69 -67.78
N VAL A 371 9.67 -16.63 -67.76
CA VAL A 371 9.99 -15.38 -67.05
C VAL A 371 10.08 -15.61 -65.53
N GLU A 372 9.17 -16.39 -64.94
CA GLU A 372 9.22 -16.72 -63.51
C GLU A 372 10.49 -17.48 -63.12
N GLU A 373 10.90 -18.50 -63.89
CA GLU A 373 12.13 -19.26 -63.57
C GLU A 373 13.38 -18.40 -63.76
N VAL A 374 13.47 -17.59 -64.83
CA VAL A 374 14.60 -16.66 -65.02
C VAL A 374 14.69 -15.65 -63.87
N VAL A 375 13.56 -15.16 -63.35
CA VAL A 375 13.56 -14.31 -62.15
C VAL A 375 14.07 -15.06 -60.92
N LYS A 376 13.71 -16.34 -60.71
CA LYS A 376 14.21 -17.17 -59.59
C LYS A 376 15.71 -17.49 -59.69
N GLU A 377 16.28 -17.43 -60.89
CA GLU A 377 17.72 -17.59 -61.12
C GLU A 377 18.53 -16.31 -60.86
N THR A 378 17.90 -15.12 -60.82
CA THR A 378 18.61 -13.86 -60.53
C THR A 378 19.27 -13.86 -59.15
N PRO A 379 20.48 -13.29 -59.00
CA PRO A 379 21.15 -13.18 -57.71
C PRO A 379 20.34 -12.31 -56.72
N GLU A 380 19.58 -11.34 -57.21
CA GLU A 380 18.68 -10.50 -56.40
C GLU A 380 17.57 -11.34 -55.76
N TYR A 381 16.89 -12.20 -56.52
CA TYR A 381 15.87 -13.10 -55.99
C TYR A 381 16.47 -14.10 -54.99
N ARG A 382 17.61 -14.72 -55.34
CA ARG A 382 18.33 -15.66 -54.46
C ARG A 382 18.71 -14.98 -53.13
N CYS A 383 19.17 -13.73 -53.18
CA CYS A 383 19.51 -12.94 -52.00
C CYS A 383 18.28 -12.63 -51.14
N MET A 384 17.19 -12.14 -51.74
CA MET A 384 15.91 -11.92 -51.04
C MET A 384 15.35 -13.22 -50.43
N GLN A 385 15.43 -14.34 -51.14
CA GLN A 385 14.99 -15.64 -50.64
C GLN A 385 15.80 -16.08 -49.41
N SER A 386 17.11 -15.85 -49.41
CA SER A 386 17.98 -16.13 -48.27
C SER A 386 17.65 -15.22 -47.08
N GLN A 387 17.48 -13.92 -47.30
CA GLN A 387 17.10 -12.96 -46.26
C GLN A 387 15.73 -13.29 -45.66
N PHE A 388 14.74 -13.59 -46.50
CA PHE A 388 13.41 -14.04 -46.04
C PHE A 388 13.49 -15.32 -45.22
N SER A 389 14.33 -16.29 -45.62
CA SER A 389 14.49 -17.54 -44.87
C SER A 389 15.09 -17.32 -43.48
N VAL A 390 16.05 -16.38 -43.35
CA VAL A 390 16.60 -15.98 -42.05
C VAL A 390 15.53 -15.31 -41.19
N LEU A 391 14.89 -14.24 -41.70
CA LEU A 391 13.84 -13.50 -40.98
C LEU A 391 12.64 -14.37 -40.58
N TYR A 392 12.28 -15.37 -41.40
CA TYR A 392 11.21 -16.32 -41.11
C TYR A 392 11.58 -17.26 -39.95
N ASN A 393 12.82 -17.76 -39.93
CA ASN A 393 13.33 -18.61 -38.85
C ASN A 393 13.49 -17.83 -37.53
N GLU A 394 14.00 -16.59 -37.59
CA GLU A 394 14.08 -15.67 -36.45
C GLU A 394 12.69 -15.37 -35.87
N SER A 395 11.72 -15.08 -36.73
CA SER A 395 10.31 -14.86 -36.34
C SER A 395 9.69 -16.09 -35.65
N LEU A 396 9.98 -17.30 -36.15
CA LEU A 396 9.59 -18.56 -35.50
C LEU A 396 10.24 -18.75 -34.12
N GLN A 397 11.53 -18.43 -33.99
CA GLN A 397 12.27 -18.57 -32.73
C GLN A 397 11.79 -17.55 -31.67
N LEU A 398 11.64 -16.28 -32.06
CA LEU A 398 11.08 -15.22 -31.22
C LEU A 398 9.66 -15.57 -30.75
N LYS A 399 8.84 -16.20 -31.61
CA LYS A 399 7.52 -16.68 -31.22
C LYS A 399 7.58 -17.79 -30.14
N SER A 400 8.50 -18.75 -30.26
CA SER A 400 8.70 -19.78 -29.22
C SER A 400 9.04 -19.14 -27.87
N GLN A 401 10.05 -18.27 -27.86
CA GLN A 401 10.49 -17.55 -26.65
C GLN A 401 9.36 -16.73 -26.01
N LEU A 402 8.51 -16.11 -26.83
CA LEU A 402 7.35 -15.34 -26.38
C LEU A 402 6.24 -16.21 -25.77
N ASP A 403 5.96 -17.38 -26.34
CA ASP A 403 4.99 -18.34 -25.78
C ASP A 403 5.54 -19.08 -24.54
N GLU A 404 6.86 -19.30 -24.46
CA GLU A 404 7.58 -19.76 -23.26
C GLU A 404 7.50 -18.71 -22.13
N ALA A 405 7.80 -17.44 -22.42
CA ALA A 405 7.73 -16.33 -21.45
C ALA A 405 6.29 -16.10 -20.93
N ARG A 406 5.28 -16.22 -21.80
CA ARG A 406 3.86 -16.20 -21.40
C ARG A 406 3.50 -17.33 -20.44
N THR A 407 4.06 -18.52 -20.67
CA THR A 407 3.84 -19.70 -19.81
C THR A 407 4.51 -19.50 -18.45
N LEU A 408 5.74 -18.99 -18.42
CA LEU A 408 6.44 -18.63 -17.18
C LEU A 408 5.68 -17.56 -16.38
N LEU A 409 5.17 -16.51 -17.03
CA LEU A 409 4.38 -15.44 -16.41
C LEU A 409 3.05 -15.96 -15.81
N HIS A 410 2.39 -16.92 -16.47
CA HIS A 410 1.22 -17.58 -15.89
C HIS A 410 1.60 -18.45 -14.69
N GLY A 411 2.76 -19.10 -14.72
CA GLY A 411 3.34 -19.82 -13.59
C GLY A 411 3.55 -18.93 -12.37
N THR A 412 4.32 -17.84 -12.53
CA THR A 412 4.66 -16.93 -11.42
C THR A 412 3.44 -16.21 -10.85
N ARG A 413 2.52 -15.73 -11.69
CA ARG A 413 1.23 -15.19 -11.24
C ARG A 413 0.43 -16.20 -10.43
N SER A 414 0.39 -17.46 -10.88
CA SER A 414 -0.35 -18.53 -10.18
C SER A 414 0.30 -18.93 -8.86
N THR A 415 1.62 -18.84 -8.71
CA THR A 415 2.29 -19.09 -7.42
C THR A 415 2.11 -17.93 -6.45
N HIS A 416 2.24 -16.68 -6.92
CA HIS A 416 2.04 -15.49 -6.09
C HIS A 416 0.60 -15.40 -5.56
N GLN A 417 -0.42 -15.65 -6.40
CA GLN A 417 -1.83 -15.70 -5.99
C GLN A 417 -2.06 -16.66 -4.80
N ARG A 418 -1.50 -17.87 -4.84
CA ARG A 418 -1.62 -18.85 -3.73
C ARG A 418 -0.85 -18.44 -2.47
N GLN A 419 0.20 -17.64 -2.61
CA GLN A 419 0.95 -17.10 -1.47
C GLN A 419 0.14 -16.00 -0.77
N VAL A 420 -0.53 -15.13 -1.52
CA VAL A 420 -1.47 -14.12 -0.98
C VAL A 420 -2.63 -14.81 -0.24
N GLU A 421 -3.29 -15.79 -0.87
CA GLU A 421 -4.37 -16.58 -0.25
C GLU A 421 -3.96 -17.28 1.05
N LEU A 422 -2.69 -17.68 1.19
CA LEU A 422 -2.13 -18.25 2.42
C LEU A 422 -1.93 -17.18 3.51
N ILE A 423 -1.39 -16.01 3.13
CA ILE A 423 -1.16 -14.88 4.06
C ILE A 423 -2.50 -14.36 4.60
N GLU A 424 -3.49 -14.12 3.74
CA GLU A 424 -4.85 -13.71 4.13
C GLU A 424 -5.50 -14.70 5.11
N ARG A 425 -5.32 -16.01 4.86
CA ARG A 425 -5.82 -17.08 5.73
C ARG A 425 -5.18 -17.04 7.12
N ASP A 426 -3.87 -16.82 7.18
CA ASP A 426 -3.13 -16.80 8.45
C ASP A 426 -3.34 -15.48 9.23
N GLU A 427 -3.52 -14.35 8.54
CA GLU A 427 -3.96 -13.08 9.15
C GLU A 427 -5.35 -13.22 9.78
N VAL A 428 -6.33 -13.77 9.05
CA VAL A 428 -7.68 -14.06 9.58
C VAL A 428 -7.64 -15.08 10.72
N SER A 429 -6.69 -16.03 10.72
CA SER A 429 -6.45 -16.97 11.81
C SER A 429 -5.90 -16.27 13.06
N LEU A 430 -4.93 -15.37 12.90
CA LEU A 430 -4.33 -14.59 13.98
C LEU A 430 -5.31 -13.60 14.60
N HIS A 431 -6.09 -12.88 13.79
CA HIS A 431 -7.14 -11.97 14.28
C HIS A 431 -8.21 -12.71 15.11
N LYS A 432 -8.56 -13.95 14.75
CA LYS A 432 -9.49 -14.77 15.55
C LYS A 432 -8.91 -15.10 16.92
N LYS A 433 -7.64 -15.50 17.00
CA LYS A 433 -6.92 -15.78 18.26
C LYS A 433 -6.85 -14.55 19.15
N LEU A 434 -6.35 -13.43 18.61
CA LEU A 434 -6.25 -12.16 19.34
C LEU A 434 -7.62 -11.70 19.87
N ARG A 435 -8.70 -11.87 19.07
CA ARG A 435 -10.06 -11.55 19.52
C ARG A 435 -10.53 -12.45 20.67
N THR A 436 -10.20 -13.75 20.66
CA THR A 436 -10.53 -14.63 21.79
C THR A 436 -9.69 -14.33 23.04
N GLU A 437 -8.42 -13.95 22.88
CA GLU A 437 -7.54 -13.53 23.99
C GLU A 437 -8.06 -12.23 24.64
N VAL A 438 -8.47 -11.24 23.85
CA VAL A 438 -9.09 -10.00 24.37
C VAL A 438 -10.35 -10.31 25.18
N ILE A 439 -11.25 -11.17 24.69
CA ILE A 439 -12.47 -11.54 25.43
C ILE A 439 -12.13 -12.23 26.76
N GLN A 440 -11.14 -13.14 26.78
CA GLN A 440 -10.69 -13.80 28.01
C GLN A 440 -10.05 -12.81 29.01
N LEU A 441 -9.33 -11.80 28.52
CA LEU A 441 -8.78 -10.73 29.35
C LEU A 441 -9.88 -9.78 29.90
N GLU A 442 -10.94 -9.54 29.13
CA GLU A 442 -12.12 -8.78 29.59
C GLU A 442 -12.90 -9.55 30.66
N ASP A 443 -13.13 -10.86 30.48
CA ASP A 443 -13.78 -11.75 31.46
C ASP A 443 -12.98 -11.84 32.77
N THR A 444 -11.66 -12.03 32.70
CA THR A 444 -10.80 -12.08 33.89
C THR A 444 -10.72 -10.72 34.61
N LEU A 445 -10.69 -9.60 33.87
CA LEU A 445 -10.78 -8.26 34.45
C LEU A 445 -12.13 -8.02 35.14
N ALA A 446 -13.23 -8.52 34.59
CA ALA A 446 -14.55 -8.45 35.22
C ALA A 446 -14.62 -9.29 36.51
N GLN A 447 -14.02 -10.49 36.51
CA GLN A 447 -13.93 -11.34 37.70
C GLN A 447 -13.08 -10.69 38.81
N VAL A 448 -11.88 -10.16 38.49
CA VAL A 448 -11.03 -9.47 39.48
C VAL A 448 -11.72 -8.22 40.05
N ARG A 449 -12.48 -7.46 39.25
CA ARG A 449 -13.30 -6.33 39.74
C ARG A 449 -14.38 -6.78 40.71
N LYS A 450 -15.04 -7.92 40.45
CA LYS A 450 -16.04 -8.51 41.34
C LYS A 450 -15.40 -8.98 42.66
N GLU A 451 -14.24 -9.64 42.60
CA GLU A 451 -13.49 -10.07 43.78
C GLU A 451 -13.03 -8.87 44.64
N TYR A 452 -12.56 -7.81 44.00
CA TYR A 452 -12.21 -6.55 44.69
C TYR A 452 -13.42 -5.94 45.42
N GLU A 453 -14.58 -5.83 44.78
CA GLU A 453 -15.77 -5.23 45.42
C GLU A 453 -16.34 -6.13 46.53
N MET A 454 -16.28 -7.47 46.39
CA MET A 454 -16.60 -8.39 47.49
C MET A 454 -15.67 -8.18 48.70
N LEU A 455 -14.35 -8.18 48.48
CA LEU A 455 -13.36 -7.96 49.55
C LEU A 455 -13.49 -6.56 50.18
N ARG A 456 -13.85 -5.55 49.40
CA ARG A 456 -14.15 -4.20 49.91
C ARG A 456 -15.39 -4.22 50.81
N ILE A 457 -16.47 -4.90 50.41
CA ILE A 457 -17.68 -5.03 51.24
C ILE A 457 -17.38 -5.80 52.54
N GLU A 458 -16.59 -6.87 52.48
CA GLU A 458 -16.11 -7.61 53.66
C GLU A 458 -15.28 -6.71 54.61
N PHE A 459 -14.43 -5.86 54.05
CA PHE A 459 -13.66 -4.88 54.83
C PHE A 459 -14.56 -3.79 55.46
N GLU A 460 -15.51 -3.22 54.71
CA GLU A 460 -16.46 -2.23 55.22
C GLU A 460 -17.35 -2.82 56.34
N GLN A 461 -17.79 -4.07 56.21
CA GLN A 461 -18.51 -4.79 57.27
C GLN A 461 -17.63 -5.02 58.51
N THR A 462 -16.38 -5.44 58.31
CA THR A 462 -15.41 -5.69 59.41
C THR A 462 -15.10 -4.38 60.16
N LEU A 463 -14.97 -3.27 59.44
CA LEU A 463 -14.76 -1.94 60.01
C LEU A 463 -15.96 -1.52 60.87
N ALA A 464 -17.19 -1.64 60.34
CA ALA A 464 -18.42 -1.30 61.06
C ALA A 464 -18.62 -2.15 62.33
N ALA A 465 -18.28 -3.44 62.29
CA ALA A 465 -18.31 -4.30 63.47
C ALA A 465 -17.29 -3.87 64.54
N ASN A 466 -16.09 -3.46 64.13
CA ASN A 466 -15.04 -2.96 65.02
C ASN A 466 -15.42 -1.61 65.66
N GLU A 467 -16.07 -0.71 64.93
CA GLU A 467 -16.60 0.55 65.48
C GLU A 467 -17.68 0.29 66.56
N GLN A 468 -18.58 -0.68 66.34
CA GLN A 468 -19.58 -1.10 67.32
C GLN A 468 -18.98 -1.74 68.59
N ALA A 469 -17.78 -2.35 68.50
CA ALA A 469 -17.07 -2.82 69.68
C ALA A 469 -16.58 -1.67 70.59
N GLY A 470 -16.45 -0.44 70.08
CA GLY A 470 -16.04 0.74 70.84
C GLY A 470 -16.97 1.05 72.03
N PRO A 471 -18.28 1.28 71.82
CA PRO A 471 -19.28 1.42 72.87
C PRO A 471 -19.30 0.28 73.88
N ILE A 472 -19.37 -0.97 73.42
CA ILE A 472 -19.42 -2.17 74.29
C ILE A 472 -18.22 -2.21 75.24
N ASN A 473 -17.01 -1.93 74.73
CA ASN A 473 -15.80 -1.86 75.55
C ASN A 473 -15.79 -0.66 76.52
N ARG A 474 -16.52 0.44 76.25
CA ARG A 474 -16.70 1.54 77.22
C ARG A 474 -17.63 1.11 78.35
N GLU A 475 -18.79 0.54 78.02
CA GLU A 475 -19.76 0.03 79.00
C GLU A 475 -19.14 -1.04 79.91
N MET A 476 -18.40 -2.00 79.34
CA MET A 476 -17.65 -3.00 80.11
C MET A 476 -16.66 -2.37 81.10
N ARG A 477 -15.93 -1.32 80.70
CA ARG A 477 -15.03 -0.59 81.61
C ARG A 477 -15.78 0.16 82.71
N HIS A 478 -16.94 0.76 82.42
CA HIS A 478 -17.78 1.40 83.43
C HIS A 478 -18.36 0.38 84.43
N LEU A 479 -18.77 -0.80 83.95
CA LEU A 479 -19.22 -1.92 84.80
C LEU A 479 -18.09 -2.41 85.72
N ILE A 480 -16.89 -2.68 85.17
CA ILE A 480 -15.71 -3.07 85.95
C ILE A 480 -15.38 -2.02 87.01
N SER A 481 -15.37 -0.73 86.66
CA SER A 481 -15.09 0.36 87.61
C SER A 481 -16.14 0.44 88.72
N SER A 482 -17.42 0.19 88.39
CA SER A 482 -18.51 0.18 89.36
C SER A 482 -18.40 -0.99 90.34
N LEU A 483 -18.09 -2.20 89.83
CA LEU A 483 -17.85 -3.39 90.64
C LEU A 483 -16.60 -3.25 91.53
N GLN A 484 -15.52 -2.65 91.01
CA GLN A 484 -14.31 -2.33 91.79
C GLN A 484 -14.61 -1.34 92.92
N ASN A 485 -15.37 -0.26 92.64
CA ASN A 485 -15.80 0.70 93.65
C ASN A 485 -16.67 0.04 94.74
N HIS A 486 -17.63 -0.80 94.37
CA HIS A 486 -18.46 -1.51 95.34
C HIS A 486 -17.63 -2.50 96.18
N ASN A 487 -16.69 -3.23 95.56
CA ASN A 487 -15.77 -4.11 96.28
C ASN A 487 -14.87 -3.33 97.26
N HIS A 488 -14.45 -2.11 96.89
CA HIS A 488 -13.70 -1.21 97.78
C HIS A 488 -14.57 -0.69 98.94
N GLN A 489 -15.83 -0.33 98.69
CA GLN A 489 -16.79 0.06 99.73
C GLN A 489 -17.00 -1.08 100.74
N LEU A 490 -17.26 -2.31 100.25
CA LEU A 490 -17.40 -3.50 101.08
C LEU A 490 -16.14 -3.80 101.91
N LYS A 491 -14.94 -3.65 101.33
CA LYS A 491 -13.67 -3.73 102.08
C LYS A 491 -13.60 -2.67 103.19
N GLY A 492 -14.00 -1.44 102.92
CA GLY A 492 -14.08 -0.36 103.91
C GLY A 492 -15.11 -0.62 105.02
N GLU A 493 -16.24 -1.26 104.70
CA GLU A 493 -17.24 -1.70 105.68
C GLU A 493 -16.75 -2.88 106.53
N VAL A 494 -16.16 -3.91 105.92
CA VAL A 494 -15.52 -5.02 106.65
C VAL A 494 -14.42 -4.50 107.59
N LEU A 495 -13.65 -3.49 107.20
CA LEU A 495 -12.68 -2.84 108.09
C LEU A 495 -13.36 -2.06 109.24
N ARG A 496 -14.49 -1.39 108.99
CA ARG A 496 -15.30 -0.74 110.03
C ARG A 496 -15.92 -1.74 111.00
N TYR A 497 -16.46 -2.87 110.53
CA TYR A 497 -16.98 -3.95 111.37
C TYR A 497 -15.87 -4.66 112.15
N LYS A 498 -14.70 -4.93 111.54
CA LYS A 498 -13.52 -5.46 112.25
C LYS A 498 -13.01 -4.49 113.33
N ARG A 499 -13.15 -3.18 113.14
CA ARG A 499 -12.83 -2.19 114.19
C ARG A 499 -13.85 -2.24 115.35
N LYS A 500 -15.15 -2.16 115.05
CA LYS A 500 -16.23 -2.30 116.05
C LYS A 500 -16.13 -3.59 116.86
N LEU A 501 -15.77 -4.70 116.21
CA LEU A 501 -15.56 -5.99 116.87
C LEU A 501 -14.39 -5.93 117.88
N ARG A 502 -13.26 -5.30 117.51
CA ARG A 502 -12.12 -5.10 118.43
C ARG A 502 -12.44 -4.13 119.57
N GLU A 503 -13.20 -3.09 119.30
CA GLU A 503 -13.69 -2.14 120.31
C GLU A 503 -14.56 -2.88 121.35
N ALA A 504 -15.57 -3.64 120.89
CA ALA A 504 -16.41 -4.48 121.73
C ALA A 504 -15.64 -5.59 122.48
N GLN A 505 -14.64 -6.22 121.85
CA GLN A 505 -13.72 -7.16 122.52
C GLN A 505 -12.90 -6.47 123.63
N SER A 506 -12.50 -5.21 123.42
CA SER A 506 -11.81 -4.42 124.44
C SER A 506 -12.73 -4.01 125.61
N ASP A 507 -14.01 -3.80 125.35
CA ASP A 507 -14.97 -3.44 126.40
C ASP A 507 -15.44 -4.68 127.19
N LEU A 508 -15.50 -5.85 126.53
CA LEU A 508 -15.61 -7.15 127.19
C LEU A 508 -14.39 -7.46 128.07
N SER A 509 -13.17 -7.14 127.64
CA SER A 509 -11.99 -7.34 128.49
C SER A 509 -11.97 -6.36 129.67
N LYS A 510 -12.26 -5.07 129.46
CA LYS A 510 -12.37 -4.05 130.54
C LYS A 510 -13.44 -4.39 131.57
N THR A 511 -14.61 -4.89 131.15
CA THR A 511 -15.66 -5.33 132.08
C THR A 511 -15.25 -6.57 132.85
N ARG A 512 -14.59 -7.54 132.19
CA ARG A 512 -13.98 -8.71 132.85
C ARG A 512 -12.86 -8.33 133.85
N SER A 513 -12.16 -7.22 133.63
CA SER A 513 -11.16 -6.68 134.58
C SER A 513 -11.75 -5.96 135.80
N ARG A 514 -13.07 -5.71 135.85
CA ARG A 514 -13.71 -4.85 136.87
C ARG A 514 -14.56 -5.61 137.90
N SER A 515 -14.58 -6.94 137.83
CA SER A 515 -15.19 -7.82 138.83
C SER A 515 -14.29 -9.04 139.05
N GLY A 516 -13.79 -9.22 140.27
CA GLY A 516 -12.77 -10.23 140.57
C GLY A 516 -13.34 -11.48 141.24
N SER A 517 -13.33 -12.62 140.53
CA SER A 517 -13.37 -13.95 141.16
C SER A 517 -12.91 -15.07 140.21
N ALA A 518 -12.44 -16.15 140.82
CA ALA A 518 -12.38 -17.55 140.35
C ALA A 518 -11.94 -17.87 138.90
N VAL A 519 -10.71 -18.39 138.84
CA VAL A 519 -10.21 -19.41 137.90
C VAL A 519 -11.24 -20.52 137.62
N LEU A 520 -11.35 -20.95 136.36
CA LEU A 520 -11.46 -22.37 135.99
C LEU A 520 -10.67 -22.68 134.70
N HIS A 521 -10.39 -23.95 134.47
CA HIS A 521 -9.27 -24.45 133.66
C HIS A 521 -9.73 -25.47 132.60
N SER A 522 -9.37 -25.23 131.33
CA SER A 522 -9.31 -26.21 130.22
C SER A 522 -8.47 -25.53 129.11
N GLN A 523 -7.32 -26.04 128.65
CA GLN A 523 -7.09 -27.31 127.92
C GLN A 523 -7.91 -27.38 126.61
N SER A 524 -7.30 -27.55 125.43
CA SER A 524 -5.84 -27.66 125.11
C SER A 524 -5.55 -27.45 123.61
N SER A 525 -4.29 -27.14 123.29
CA SER A 525 -3.53 -27.53 122.07
C SER A 525 -4.10 -27.30 120.65
N THR A 526 -3.42 -26.59 119.74
CA THR A 526 -2.27 -25.65 119.96
C THR A 526 -2.36 -24.40 119.06
N GLU A 527 -1.86 -24.24 117.82
CA GLU A 527 -0.88 -24.94 116.94
C GLU A 527 -0.41 -23.94 115.84
N ASP A 528 0.69 -24.20 115.13
CA ASP A 528 1.40 -23.19 114.29
C ASP A 528 1.75 -23.66 112.85
N ALA A 529 2.29 -22.72 112.06
CA ALA A 529 3.03 -22.87 110.80
C ALA A 529 2.29 -23.00 109.45
N LYS A 530 2.96 -22.37 108.47
CA LYS A 530 2.77 -22.30 107.01
C LYS A 530 2.72 -23.68 106.32
N GLU A 531 2.13 -23.74 105.12
CA GLU A 531 2.92 -23.76 103.86
C GLU A 531 2.06 -23.42 102.62
N GLU A 532 2.68 -23.36 101.44
CA GLU A 532 2.05 -22.95 100.17
C GLU A 532 1.86 -24.17 99.20
N PRO A 533 1.84 -24.08 97.85
CA PRO A 533 0.94 -24.91 97.02
C PRO A 533 1.46 -26.34 96.77
N PRO A 534 0.62 -27.23 96.19
CA PRO A 534 0.78 -27.44 94.74
C PRO A 534 -0.52 -27.74 93.95
N GLU A 535 -0.28 -28.13 92.70
CA GLU A 535 -1.15 -28.22 91.52
C GLU A 535 -1.67 -29.68 91.24
N ILE A 536 -2.34 -29.88 90.09
CA ILE A 536 -2.61 -31.16 89.38
C ILE A 536 -3.83 -32.01 89.79
N LYS A 537 -4.80 -32.06 88.87
CA LYS A 537 -5.59 -33.21 88.34
C LYS A 537 -6.69 -32.60 87.44
N GLN A 538 -6.82 -32.86 86.14
CA GLN A 538 -6.35 -33.95 85.28
C GLN A 538 -6.83 -35.34 85.72
N GLU A 539 -7.99 -35.73 85.17
CA GLU A 539 -8.37 -37.11 84.94
C GLU A 539 -9.18 -37.12 83.63
N ALA A 540 -8.92 -38.12 82.80
CA ALA A 540 -9.64 -38.38 81.56
C ALA A 540 -9.88 -39.89 81.51
N GLU A 541 -11.00 -40.31 80.91
CA GLU A 541 -10.94 -41.37 79.91
C GLU A 541 -12.21 -41.42 79.03
N ASP A 542 -12.04 -42.03 77.87
CA ASP A 542 -13.06 -42.49 76.92
C ASP A 542 -13.70 -43.81 77.49
N PRO A 543 -14.49 -44.68 76.80
CA PRO A 543 -14.51 -44.93 75.36
C PRO A 543 -15.88 -45.11 74.67
N SER A 544 -15.95 -44.61 73.44
CA SER A 544 -16.47 -45.28 72.23
C SER A 544 -17.80 -46.07 72.24
N HIS A 545 -18.62 -45.83 71.21
CA HIS A 545 -19.09 -46.90 70.30
C HIS A 545 -19.32 -46.32 68.89
N ALA A 546 -19.24 -47.14 67.84
CA ALA A 546 -19.04 -46.69 66.45
C ALA A 546 -20.03 -47.26 65.42
N ALA A 547 -20.18 -46.57 64.27
CA ALA A 547 -20.60 -47.18 62.99
C ALA A 547 -20.33 -46.28 61.75
N THR A 548 -19.30 -46.62 60.94
CA THR A 548 -19.18 -46.48 59.46
C THR A 548 -19.72 -45.22 58.72
N SER A 549 -18.94 -44.59 57.83
CA SER A 549 -18.65 -45.19 56.50
C SER A 549 -17.54 -44.52 55.66
N LYS A 550 -16.83 -45.35 54.88
CA LYS A 550 -15.95 -45.16 53.69
C LYS A 550 -15.42 -43.74 53.31
N GLY A 551 -14.09 -43.64 53.13
CA GLY A 551 -13.40 -42.55 52.40
C GLY A 551 -12.54 -43.07 51.22
N PRO A 552 -11.59 -42.27 50.68
CA PRO A 552 -10.50 -42.73 49.81
C PRO A 552 -9.09 -42.52 50.44
N SER A 553 -8.04 -43.05 49.77
CA SER A 553 -6.69 -43.31 50.30
C SER A 553 -5.63 -42.20 50.11
N GLU A 554 -4.61 -42.20 50.98
CA GLU A 554 -3.63 -41.11 51.15
C GLU A 554 -2.58 -40.97 50.03
N ASP A 555 -2.14 -42.04 49.36
CA ASP A 555 -1.12 -42.00 48.28
C ASP A 555 -1.49 -41.03 47.12
N ALA A 556 -2.78 -40.82 46.89
CA ALA A 556 -3.28 -39.92 45.86
C ALA A 556 -3.07 -38.44 46.18
N LEU A 557 -2.87 -38.09 47.45
CA LEU A 557 -2.62 -36.70 47.90
C LEU A 557 -1.16 -36.31 47.70
N GLU A 558 -0.22 -37.21 48.05
CA GLU A 558 1.21 -36.90 47.97
C GLU A 558 1.71 -36.83 46.51
N THR A 559 1.18 -37.69 45.64
CA THR A 559 1.45 -37.65 44.19
C THR A 559 0.81 -36.45 43.49
N LYS A 560 -0.28 -35.90 44.02
CA LYS A 560 -0.85 -34.64 43.53
C LYS A 560 -0.03 -33.43 43.99
N ALA A 561 0.31 -33.35 45.28
CA ALA A 561 1.11 -32.25 45.84
C ALA A 561 2.45 -32.06 45.10
N LYS A 562 3.12 -33.16 44.71
CA LYS A 562 4.37 -33.12 43.93
C LYS A 562 4.19 -32.58 42.50
N ARG A 563 3.01 -32.74 41.89
CA ARG A 563 2.68 -32.17 40.56
C ARG A 563 2.32 -30.70 40.66
N ASP A 564 1.47 -30.34 41.61
CA ASP A 564 1.06 -28.96 41.86
C ASP A 564 2.30 -28.06 42.14
N GLU A 565 3.35 -28.60 42.79
CA GLU A 565 4.60 -27.87 43.05
C GLU A 565 5.54 -27.80 41.82
N GLU A 566 5.67 -28.87 41.02
CA GLU A 566 6.38 -28.79 39.72
C GLU A 566 5.74 -27.77 38.77
N GLU A 567 4.40 -27.70 38.75
CA GLU A 567 3.66 -26.76 37.89
C GLU A 567 3.91 -25.31 38.31
N ARG A 568 3.90 -25.02 39.61
CA ARG A 568 4.31 -23.72 40.17
C ARG A 568 5.76 -23.36 39.84
N GLU A 569 6.68 -24.32 39.83
CA GLU A 569 8.08 -24.04 39.51
C GLU A 569 8.26 -23.71 38.01
N ARG A 570 7.53 -24.40 37.13
CA ARG A 570 7.49 -24.10 35.68
C ARG A 570 6.89 -22.71 35.43
N GLU A 571 5.77 -22.39 36.07
CA GLU A 571 5.10 -21.08 35.95
C GLU A 571 6.00 -19.91 36.41
N ARG A 572 6.80 -20.12 37.47
CA ARG A 572 7.83 -19.15 37.90
C ARG A 572 8.94 -18.95 36.86
N ARG A 573 9.49 -20.04 36.30
CA ARG A 573 10.54 -20.00 35.27
C ARG A 573 10.04 -19.37 33.96
N GLU A 574 8.75 -19.50 33.65
CA GLU A 574 8.11 -18.85 32.49
C GLU A 574 7.95 -17.34 32.72
N LYS A 575 7.39 -16.92 33.86
CA LYS A 575 7.29 -15.51 34.26
C LYS A 575 8.64 -14.80 34.37
N GLU A 576 9.72 -15.53 34.68
CA GLU A 576 11.09 -15.01 34.65
C GLU A 576 11.58 -14.75 33.21
N ARG A 577 11.36 -15.71 32.29
CA ARG A 577 11.68 -15.57 30.85
C ARG A 577 10.91 -14.45 30.17
N GLU A 578 9.65 -14.22 30.55
CA GLU A 578 8.88 -13.06 30.04
C GLU A 578 9.48 -11.73 30.49
N ARG A 579 9.88 -11.62 31.76
CA ARG A 579 10.56 -10.44 32.30
C ARG A 579 11.93 -10.18 31.68
N GLU A 580 12.63 -11.20 31.19
CA GLU A 580 13.84 -11.00 30.39
C GLU A 580 13.53 -10.46 28.98
N LYS A 581 12.57 -11.08 28.27
CA LYS A 581 12.10 -10.60 26.95
C LYS A 581 11.55 -9.18 26.98
N GLU A 582 10.91 -8.78 28.07
CA GLU A 582 10.39 -7.41 28.24
C GLU A 582 11.53 -6.39 28.41
N LYS A 583 12.54 -6.70 29.24
CA LYS A 583 13.76 -5.89 29.38
C LYS A 583 14.58 -5.81 28.09
N GLU A 584 14.59 -6.88 27.29
CA GLU A 584 15.25 -6.89 25.98
C GLU A 584 14.55 -5.93 25.01
N LYS A 585 13.22 -6.01 24.89
CA LYS A 585 12.41 -5.06 24.11
C LYS A 585 12.53 -3.62 24.60
N GLU A 586 12.71 -3.40 25.91
CA GLU A 586 12.97 -2.07 26.47
C GLU A 586 14.32 -1.53 26.02
N ARG A 587 15.39 -2.34 26.09
CA ARG A 587 16.73 -1.98 25.59
C ARG A 587 16.74 -1.69 24.09
N GLU A 588 15.99 -2.44 23.28
CA GLU A 588 15.85 -2.14 21.84
C GLU A 588 15.17 -0.78 21.61
N ARG A 589 14.12 -0.46 22.38
CA ARG A 589 13.43 0.84 22.32
C ARG A 589 14.33 2.00 22.75
N GLU A 590 15.17 1.82 23.76
CA GLU A 590 16.16 2.83 24.15
C GLU A 590 17.26 3.00 23.09
N GLY A 591 17.80 1.91 22.56
CA GLY A 591 18.79 1.93 21.48
C GLY A 591 18.25 2.57 20.19
N GLY A 592 16.96 2.37 19.87
CA GLY A 592 16.27 3.07 18.79
C GLY A 592 16.25 4.58 19.01
N ARG A 593 15.78 5.04 20.18
CA ARG A 593 15.74 6.46 20.57
C ARG A 593 17.13 7.11 20.60
N GLU A 594 18.17 6.38 20.96
CA GLU A 594 19.55 6.90 20.95
C GLU A 594 20.09 7.05 19.52
N ARG A 595 19.83 6.09 18.63
CA ARG A 595 20.14 6.21 17.19
C ARG A 595 19.43 7.38 16.53
N GLU A 596 18.16 7.58 16.86
CA GLU A 596 17.33 8.70 16.39
C GLU A 596 17.91 10.06 16.83
N ARG A 597 18.18 10.25 18.12
CA ARG A 597 18.89 11.43 18.66
C ARG A 597 20.29 11.63 18.06
N GLY A 598 20.96 10.54 17.70
CA GLY A 598 22.24 10.57 16.98
C GLY A 598 22.11 11.09 15.55
N ARG A 599 21.02 10.74 14.86
CA ARG A 599 20.67 11.24 13.52
C ARG A 599 20.30 12.72 13.55
N GLU A 600 19.42 13.14 14.47
CA GLU A 600 19.05 14.56 14.65
C GLU A 600 20.29 15.46 14.84
N LYS A 601 21.21 15.06 15.74
CA LYS A 601 22.46 15.80 15.99
C LYS A 601 23.42 15.81 14.79
N ARG A 602 23.34 14.82 13.89
CA ARG A 602 24.13 14.79 12.65
C ARG A 602 23.53 15.72 11.60
N GLU A 603 22.21 15.77 11.49
CA GLU A 603 21.49 16.68 10.59
C GLU A 603 21.59 18.15 11.04
N GLU A 604 21.49 18.43 12.34
CA GLU A 604 21.71 19.78 12.92
C GLU A 604 23.11 20.31 12.58
N ARG A 605 24.16 19.50 12.82
CA ARG A 605 25.55 19.82 12.44
C ARG A 605 25.76 19.98 10.93
N GLY A 606 24.93 19.34 10.10
CA GLY A 606 24.86 19.59 8.67
C GLY A 606 24.37 21.01 8.38
N ARG A 607 23.21 21.36 8.92
CA ARG A 607 22.55 22.67 8.75
C ARG A 607 23.42 23.82 9.27
N GLU A 608 24.23 23.62 10.32
CA GLU A 608 25.23 24.61 10.77
C GLU A 608 26.37 24.82 9.75
N ARG A 609 26.93 23.73 9.21
CA ARG A 609 28.01 23.79 8.21
C ARG A 609 27.57 24.47 6.91
N GLU A 610 26.33 24.25 6.49
CA GLU A 610 25.75 24.95 5.34
C GLU A 610 25.64 26.47 5.60
N LYS A 611 25.14 26.87 6.77
CA LYS A 611 25.04 28.29 7.18
C LYS A 611 26.42 28.97 7.23
N GLU A 612 27.46 28.27 7.72
CA GLU A 612 28.83 28.76 7.62
C GLU A 612 29.32 28.90 6.17
N GLY A 613 29.05 27.90 5.33
CA GLY A 613 29.42 27.91 3.91
C GLY A 613 28.78 29.05 3.14
N GLU A 614 27.48 29.27 3.34
CA GLU A 614 26.71 30.44 2.90
C GLU A 614 27.35 31.75 3.37
N GLY A 615 27.66 31.87 4.67
CA GLY A 615 28.29 33.07 5.23
C GLY A 615 29.66 33.37 4.63
N LYS A 616 30.47 32.33 4.41
CA LYS A 616 31.80 32.43 3.76
C LYS A 616 31.67 32.79 2.27
N ARG A 617 30.69 32.23 1.54
CA ARG A 617 30.37 32.59 0.14
C ARG A 617 29.86 34.04 0.02
N LYS A 618 28.94 34.48 0.90
CA LYS A 618 28.41 35.85 0.94
C LYS A 618 29.50 36.87 1.30
N ARG A 619 30.47 36.53 2.16
CA ARG A 619 31.67 37.37 2.41
C ARG A 619 32.63 37.42 1.21
N LYS A 620 32.84 36.31 0.49
CA LYS A 620 33.66 36.29 -0.75
C LYS A 620 33.04 37.04 -1.94
N ARG A 621 31.74 37.35 -1.93
CA ARG A 621 31.07 38.22 -2.93
C ARG A 621 30.99 39.70 -2.51
N LYS A 622 31.65 40.10 -1.41
CA LYS A 622 31.68 41.47 -0.87
C LYS A 622 33.11 42.03 -0.69
N LYS A 623 34.07 41.36 -1.32
CA LYS A 623 35.42 41.83 -1.65
C LYS A 623 35.63 41.59 -3.14
#